data_AF-A0A2U3KDQ5-F1
#
_entry.id   AF-A0A2U3KDQ5-F1
#
_cell.length_a   1.000
_cell.length_b   1.000
_cell.length_c   1.000
_cell.angle_alpha   90.00
_cell.angle_beta   90.00
_cell.angle_gamma   90.00
#
_symmetry.space_group_name_H-M   'P 1'
#
loop_
_entity.id
_entity.type
_entity.pdbx_description
1 polymer ?
#
loop_
_entity_poly.entity_id
_entity_poly.type
_entity_poly.pdbx_seq_one_letter_code
_entity_poly.pdbx_strand_id
1 'polypeptide(L)'
;METPRHDRSLHELEVHELSNVIRAYVARIIDLDGDKRMRYVLIFKNHGQEAGAHTISHSISQLMAMAVTPRSIKTKLIVARDYFALKKRCIYCDVCATSAEMGQFETGS
;
A
#
# COMPACT_ATOMS: atom_id res chain seq x y z
N MET A 1 -14.74 0.27 -6.76
CA MET A 1 -14.49 1.26 -7.82
C MET A 1 -13.99 2.52 -7.17
N GLU A 2 -12.99 3.16 -7.76
CA GLU A 2 -12.34 4.37 -7.22
C GLU A 2 -13.01 5.65 -7.70
N THR A 3 -13.55 5.62 -8.92
CA THR A 3 -14.25 6.73 -9.56
C THR A 3 -15.41 6.19 -10.40
N PRO A 4 -16.51 6.94 -10.56
CA PRO A 4 -17.57 6.60 -11.51
C PRO A 4 -17.15 6.83 -12.98
N ARG A 5 -16.04 7.55 -13.20
CA ARG A 5 -15.49 7.84 -14.53
C ARG A 5 -14.69 6.64 -15.02
N HIS A 6 -15.15 6.05 -16.13
CA HIS A 6 -14.53 4.85 -16.70
C HIS A 6 -13.19 5.17 -17.38
N ASP A 7 -13.01 6.43 -17.80
CA ASP A 7 -11.87 6.92 -18.58
C ASP A 7 -10.70 7.41 -17.73
N ARG A 8 -10.81 7.38 -16.39
CA ARG A 8 -9.78 7.91 -15.49
C ARG A 8 -9.18 6.82 -14.61
N SER A 9 -7.86 6.82 -14.57
CA SER A 9 -7.00 6.02 -13.71
C SER A 9 -6.76 6.73 -12.38
N LEU A 10 -6.31 5.98 -11.37
CA LEU A 10 -6.04 6.51 -10.03
C LEU A 10 -5.09 7.73 -10.03
N HIS A 11 -4.07 7.73 -10.89
CA HIS A 11 -3.08 8.82 -10.98
C HIS A 11 -3.62 10.08 -11.64
N GLU A 12 -4.74 9.97 -12.36
CA GLU A 12 -5.38 11.08 -13.04
C GLU A 12 -6.33 11.82 -12.11
N LEU A 13 -6.72 11.24 -10.97
CA LEU A 13 -7.70 11.80 -10.03
C LEU A 13 -7.21 13.06 -9.34
N GLU A 14 -8.12 13.99 -9.08
CA GLU A 14 -7.84 15.17 -8.25
C GLU A 14 -7.53 14.76 -6.81
N VAL A 15 -6.78 15.61 -6.09
CA VAL A 15 -6.37 15.33 -4.70
C VAL A 15 -7.56 14.98 -3.79
N HIS A 16 -8.69 15.66 -3.95
CA HIS A 16 -9.89 15.38 -3.16
C HIS A 16 -10.55 14.03 -3.52
N GLU A 17 -10.55 13.66 -4.80
CA GLU A 17 -11.04 12.36 -5.26
C GLU A 17 -10.14 11.23 -4.73
N LEU A 18 -8.82 11.41 -4.82
CA LEU A 18 -7.84 10.47 -4.27
C LEU A 18 -7.97 10.35 -2.73
N SER A 19 -8.23 11.46 -2.04
CA SER A 19 -8.52 11.45 -0.61
C SER A 19 -9.75 10.59 -0.28
N ASN A 20 -10.81 10.68 -1.08
CA ASN A 20 -12.01 9.84 -0.90
C ASN A 20 -11.70 8.36 -1.11
N VAL A 21 -10.86 8.02 -2.09
CA VAL A 21 -10.39 6.65 -2.30
C VAL A 21 -9.62 6.12 -1.09
N ILE A 22 -8.66 6.91 -0.56
CA ILE A 22 -7.90 6.53 0.64
C ILE A 22 -8.81 6.39 1.86
N ARG A 23 -9.79 7.29 2.04
CA ARG A 23 -10.80 7.18 3.11
C ARG A 23 -11.62 5.90 2.99
N ALA A 24 -11.99 5.51 1.77
CA ALA A 24 -12.68 4.25 1.52
C ALA A 24 -11.80 3.05 1.90
N TYR A 25 -10.49 3.08 1.61
CA TYR A 25 -9.55 2.04 2.05
C TYR A 25 -9.48 1.92 3.56
N VAL A 26 -9.30 3.06 4.25
CA VAL A 26 -9.25 3.11 5.73
C VAL A 26 -10.54 2.57 6.33
N ALA A 27 -11.70 3.00 5.83
CA ALA A 27 -12.99 2.52 6.32
C ALA A 27 -13.13 1.00 6.21
N ARG A 28 -12.66 0.40 5.11
CA ARG A 28 -12.71 -1.06 4.92
C ARG A 28 -11.72 -1.80 5.80
N ILE A 29 -10.53 -1.25 6.04
CA ILE A 29 -9.57 -1.86 6.97
C ILE A 29 -10.14 -1.86 8.38
N ILE A 30 -10.72 -0.75 8.84
CA ILE A 30 -11.32 -0.63 10.17
C ILE A 30 -12.49 -1.60 10.34
N ASP A 31 -13.37 -1.71 9.34
CA ASP A 31 -14.48 -2.67 9.33
C ASP A 31 -13.99 -4.11 9.49
N LEU A 32 -12.92 -4.47 8.78
CA LEU A 32 -12.33 -5.81 8.83
C LEU A 32 -11.51 -6.08 10.10
N ASP A 33 -10.94 -5.04 10.73
CA ASP A 33 -10.22 -5.16 12.00
C ASP A 33 -11.16 -5.58 13.14
N GLY A 34 -12.45 -5.27 13.03
CA GLY A 34 -13.47 -5.77 13.95
C GLY A 34 -13.61 -7.30 13.99
N ASP A 35 -13.23 -8.00 12.91
CA ASP A 35 -13.23 -9.46 12.86
C ASP A 35 -11.87 -10.04 13.27
N LYS A 36 -11.78 -10.50 14.52
CA LYS A 36 -10.56 -11.09 15.11
C LYS A 36 -10.01 -12.31 14.36
N ARG A 37 -10.79 -12.92 13.45
CA ARG A 37 -10.30 -14.01 12.58
C ARG A 37 -9.33 -13.47 11.53
N MET A 38 -9.48 -12.22 11.12
CA MET A 38 -8.60 -11.59 10.14
C MET A 38 -7.27 -11.23 10.80
N ARG A 39 -6.18 -11.65 10.16
CA ARG A 39 -4.80 -11.46 10.66
C ARG A 39 -3.97 -10.58 9.73
N TYR A 40 -4.45 -10.35 8.51
CA TYR A 40 -3.78 -9.53 7.52
C TYR A 40 -4.80 -9.01 6.50
N VAL A 41 -4.71 -7.72 6.17
CA VAL A 41 -5.47 -7.07 5.10
C VAL A 41 -4.49 -6.50 4.10
N LEU A 42 -4.68 -6.83 2.82
CA LEU A 42 -3.90 -6.32 1.70
C LEU A 42 -4.82 -5.56 0.76
N ILE A 43 -4.51 -4.29 0.53
CA ILE A 43 -5.10 -3.52 -0.56
C ILE A 43 -4.05 -3.43 -1.67
N PHE A 44 -4.43 -3.79 -2.88
CA PHE A 44 -3.54 -3.76 -4.03
C PHE A 44 -4.28 -3.31 -5.29
N LYS A 45 -3.51 -2.78 -6.23
CA LYS A 45 -3.99 -2.32 -7.53
C LYS A 45 -3.08 -2.85 -8.60
N ASN A 46 -3.65 -3.62 -9.52
CA ASN A 46 -3.00 -3.97 -10.76
C ASN A 46 -3.35 -2.90 -11.80
N HIS A 47 -2.35 -2.39 -12.51
CA HIS A 47 -2.53 -1.36 -13.52
C HIS A 47 -1.76 -1.74 -14.79
N GLY A 48 -2.42 -1.61 -15.94
CA GLY A 48 -1.87 -1.95 -17.25
C GLY A 48 -2.21 -3.38 -17.70
N GLN A 49 -2.21 -3.59 -19.02
CA GLN A 49 -2.58 -4.85 -19.65
C GLN A 49 -1.67 -6.00 -19.22
N GLU A 50 -0.35 -5.75 -19.20
CA GLU A 50 0.68 -6.70 -18.77
C GLU A 50 0.53 -7.15 -17.30
N ALA A 51 -0.14 -6.35 -16.46
CA ALA A 51 -0.43 -6.69 -15.06
C ALA A 51 -1.76 -7.46 -14.90
N GLY A 52 -2.36 -7.91 -16.00
CA GLY A 52 -3.62 -8.65 -15.99
C GLY A 52 -4.88 -7.78 -15.83
N ALA A 53 -4.77 -6.45 -15.96
CA ALA A 53 -5.91 -5.52 -15.83
C ALA A 53 -6.74 -5.36 -17.13
N HIS A 54 -6.50 -6.19 -18.15
CA HIS A 54 -7.01 -6.08 -19.52
C HIS A 54 -8.55 -6.08 -19.68
N THR A 55 -9.29 -6.58 -18.69
CA THR A 55 -10.77 -6.73 -18.73
C THR A 55 -11.53 -5.71 -17.91
N ILE A 56 -10.84 -4.84 -17.16
CA ILE A 56 -11.48 -3.89 -16.25
C ILE A 56 -11.32 -2.48 -16.83
N SER A 57 -12.41 -1.96 -17.42
CA SER A 57 -12.44 -0.61 -17.97
C SER A 57 -12.35 0.49 -16.91
N HIS A 58 -12.67 0.19 -15.65
CA HIS A 58 -12.65 1.16 -14.55
C HIS A 58 -11.41 1.06 -13.69
N SER A 59 -11.02 2.19 -13.09
CA SER A 59 -10.06 2.19 -12.00
C SER A 59 -10.63 1.50 -10.75
N ILE A 60 -10.10 0.30 -10.46
CA ILE A 60 -10.48 -0.51 -9.31
C ILE A 60 -9.23 -0.90 -8.52
N SER A 61 -9.33 -0.83 -7.20
CA SER A 61 -8.42 -1.49 -6.27
C SER A 61 -9.13 -2.66 -5.62
N GLN A 62 -8.35 -3.70 -5.31
CA GLN A 62 -8.82 -4.93 -4.72
C GLN A 62 -8.34 -5.01 -3.27
N LEU A 63 -9.15 -5.62 -2.43
CA LEU A 63 -8.84 -5.87 -1.03
C LEU A 63 -8.92 -7.38 -0.78
N MET A 64 -7.89 -7.92 -0.13
CA MET A 64 -7.84 -9.30 0.34
C MET A 64 -7.65 -9.33 1.86
N ALA A 65 -8.59 -9.95 2.56
CA ALA A 65 -8.49 -10.20 4.00
C ALA A 65 -8.18 -11.69 4.22
N MET A 66 -7.20 -11.97 5.07
CA MET A 66 -6.69 -13.33 5.30
C MET A 66 -6.69 -13.67 6.78
N ALA A 67 -7.10 -14.90 7.11
CA ALA A 67 -7.01 -15.43 8.47
C ALA A 67 -5.57 -15.80 8.89
N VAL A 68 -4.61 -15.69 7.98
CA VAL A 68 -3.19 -15.97 8.21
C VAL A 68 -2.34 -14.83 7.68
N THR A 69 -1.25 -14.52 8.39
CA THR A 69 -0.25 -13.55 7.90
C THR A 69 0.66 -14.24 6.88
N PRO A 70 0.80 -13.71 5.65
CA PRO A 70 1.70 -14.28 4.64
C PRO A 70 3.14 -14.39 5.14
N ARG A 71 3.85 -15.46 4.74
CA ARG A 71 5.22 -15.73 5.21
C ARG A 71 6.18 -14.58 4.93
N SER A 72 6.10 -13.99 3.75
CA SER A 72 6.94 -12.84 3.35
C SER A 72 6.77 -11.65 4.28
N ILE A 73 5.53 -11.34 4.67
CA ILE A 73 5.22 -10.27 5.63
C ILE A 73 5.72 -10.63 7.03
N LYS A 74 5.49 -11.87 7.48
CA LYS A 74 5.99 -12.35 8.77
C LYS A 74 7.51 -12.21 8.87
N THR A 75 8.25 -12.62 7.84
CA THR A 75 9.72 -12.47 7.79
C THR A 75 10.13 -11.00 7.90
N LYS A 76 9.50 -10.10 7.12
CA LYS A 76 9.79 -8.66 7.17
C LYS A 76 9.57 -8.08 8.57
N LEU A 77 8.48 -8.44 9.25
CA LEU A 77 8.18 -7.98 10.60
C LEU A 77 9.19 -8.50 11.64
N ILE A 78 9.62 -9.76 11.53
CA ILE A 78 10.66 -10.33 12.39
C ILE A 78 11.97 -9.56 12.22
N VAL A 79 12.41 -9.35 10.98
CA VAL A 79 13.64 -8.59 10.68
C VAL A 79 13.55 -7.16 11.21
N ALA A 80 12.42 -6.47 11.02
CA ALA A 80 12.22 -5.12 11.52
C ALA A 80 12.28 -5.06 13.05
N ARG A 81 11.66 -6.03 13.74
CA ARG A 81 11.73 -6.15 15.20
C ARG A 81 13.16 -6.39 15.69
N ASP A 82 13.87 -7.31 15.06
CA ASP A 82 15.23 -7.67 15.47
C ASP A 82 16.20 -6.50 15.22
N TYR A 83 16.04 -5.78 14.11
CA TYR A 83 16.76 -4.53 13.84
C TYR A 83 16.49 -3.48 14.93
N PHE A 84 15.22 -3.27 15.30
CA PHE A 84 14.87 -2.33 16.36
C PHE A 84 15.45 -2.75 17.71
N ALA A 85 15.49 -4.05 18.03
CA ALA A 85 16.09 -4.54 19.26
C ALA A 85 17.59 -4.20 19.36
N LEU A 86 18.32 -4.32 18.25
CA LEU A 86 19.75 -4.02 18.14
C LEU A 86 20.09 -2.53 18.05
N LYS A 87 19.35 -1.78 17.22
CA LYS A 87 19.69 -0.39 16.86
C LYS A 87 18.83 0.66 17.55
N LYS A 88 17.73 0.26 18.19
CA LYS A 88 16.71 1.16 18.78
C LYS A 88 16.13 2.17 17.80
N ARG A 89 16.16 1.85 16.50
CA ARG A 89 15.62 2.65 15.39
C ARG A 89 14.83 1.76 14.43
N CYS A 90 13.91 2.37 13.69
CA CYS A 90 13.11 1.67 12.68
C CYS A 90 13.90 1.50 11.38
N ILE A 91 14.07 0.25 10.93
CA ILE A 91 14.79 -0.05 9.68
C ILE A 91 14.17 0.67 8.47
N TYR A 92 12.83 0.78 8.40
CA TYR A 92 12.16 1.44 7.29
C TYR A 92 12.41 2.96 7.29
N CYS A 93 12.43 3.59 8.47
CA CYS A 93 12.77 5.01 8.59
C CYS A 93 14.22 5.26 8.17
N ASP A 94 15.15 4.41 8.59
CA ASP A 94 16.57 4.53 8.24
C ASP A 94 16.77 4.38 6.72
N VAL A 95 16.08 3.42 6.07
CA VAL A 95 16.11 3.25 4.61
C VAL A 95 15.52 4.48 3.90
N CYS A 96 14.37 4.98 4.35
CA CYS A 96 13.73 6.15 3.75
C CYS A 96 14.61 7.40 3.85
N ALA A 97 15.24 7.63 5.00
CA ALA A 97 16.15 8.76 5.20
C ALA A 97 17.35 8.65 4.22
N THR A 98 17.94 7.46 4.12
CA THR A 98 19.07 7.21 3.20
C THR A 98 18.67 7.47 1.74
N SER A 99 17.50 6.99 1.29
CA SER A 99 17.03 7.22 -0.08
C SER A 99 16.72 8.70 -0.36
N ALA A 100 16.18 9.42 0.63
CA ALA A 100 15.91 10.85 0.51
C ALA A 100 17.20 11.68 0.43
N GLU A 101 18.24 11.28 1.16
CA GLU A 101 19.58 11.88 1.05
C GLU A 101 20.18 11.61 -0.32
N MET A 102 20.11 10.38 -0.84
CA MET A 102 20.59 10.04 -2.19
C MET A 102 19.87 10.82 -3.30
N GLY A 103 18.55 11.04 -3.19
CA GLY A 103 17.78 11.83 -4.15
C GLY A 103 18.16 13.32 -4.20
N GLN A 104 18.71 13.88 -3.11
CA GLN A 104 19.21 15.26 -3.08
C GLN A 104 20.55 15.42 -3.81
N PHE A 105 21.33 14.36 -3.97
CA PHE A 105 22.56 14.38 -4.77
C PHE A 105 22.29 14.35 -6.28
N GLU A 106 21.15 13.82 -6.72
CA GLU A 106 20.80 13.73 -8.15
C GLU A 106 20.07 14.97 -8.71
N THR A 107 19.41 15.77 -7.85
CA THR A 107 18.74 17.02 -8.28
C THR A 107 19.61 18.27 -8.16
N GLY A 108 20.89 18.11 -7.80
CA GLY A 108 21.85 19.18 -7.55
C GLY A 108 22.90 19.39 -8.65
N SER A 109 22.59 19.11 -9.92
CA SER A 109 23.44 19.43 -11.09
C SER A 109 22.65 20.07 -12.22
#